data_AF-A0A9P9IDM1-F1
#
_entry.id   AF-A0A9P9IDM1-F1
#
_cell.length_a   1.000
_cell.length_b   1.000
_cell.length_c   1.000
_cell.angle_alpha   90.00
_cell.angle_beta   90.00
_cell.angle_gamma   90.00
#
_symmetry.space_group_name_H-M   'P 1'
#
loop_
_entity.id
_entity.type
_entity.pdbx_description
1 polymer ?
#
loop_
_entity_poly.entity_id
_entity_poly.type
_entity_poly.pdbx_seq_one_letter_code
_entity_poly.pdbx_strand_id
1 'polypeptide(L)'
;MSSSTVSVSAATPTQHSFQRKVDDIKPSKSDINFVVMDYLISEGYPRAAERFAKEANLQLPADEESIQSRVEIRKAIHAGDIDTAINRINDLNPQILDTDPALHFALLRLQLIELIRTCTSSSTADITPALTFASSQLAPRAANNQDFLKDLELTMSLLIFLPADGALQPQFAELLEPSLRRDVAKRVNEAILNNMGARGEPRLRSLVRLRLWAEQKARAAGKELPQVLPLGLHDSDDAMNEANGNGEAVDVMVS
;
A
#
# COMPACT_ATOMS: atom_id res chain seq x y z
N MET A 1 -6.09 -27.12 -66.06
CA MET A 1 -6.80 -26.86 -64.80
C MET A 1 -5.91 -25.95 -63.98
N SER A 2 -6.30 -24.69 -63.79
CA SER A 2 -5.49 -23.70 -63.07
C SER A 2 -6.19 -23.39 -61.74
N SER A 3 -5.69 -23.96 -60.65
CA SER A 3 -6.26 -23.76 -59.32
C SER A 3 -5.81 -22.43 -58.75
N SER A 4 -6.69 -21.43 -58.78
CA SER A 4 -6.47 -20.16 -58.07
C SER A 4 -6.58 -20.37 -56.56
N THR A 5 -5.45 -20.26 -55.85
CA THR A 5 -5.43 -20.20 -54.39
C THR A 5 -5.99 -18.86 -53.93
N VAL A 6 -7.17 -18.86 -53.31
CA VAL A 6 -7.77 -17.65 -52.74
C VAL A 6 -7.07 -17.34 -51.42
N SER A 7 -6.30 -16.25 -51.37
CA SER A 7 -5.72 -15.73 -50.14
C SER A 7 -6.82 -15.26 -49.19
N VAL A 8 -7.05 -15.99 -48.11
CA VAL A 8 -7.99 -15.58 -47.06
C VAL A 8 -7.35 -14.45 -46.25
N SER A 9 -7.87 -13.23 -46.41
CA SER A 9 -7.46 -12.08 -45.61
C SER A 9 -7.75 -12.35 -44.13
N ALA A 10 -6.73 -12.26 -43.27
CA ALA A 10 -6.90 -12.39 -41.83
C ALA A 10 -7.88 -11.31 -41.32
N ALA A 11 -8.93 -11.75 -40.61
CA ALA A 11 -9.92 -10.84 -40.06
C ALA A 11 -9.30 -9.98 -38.96
N THR A 12 -9.31 -8.66 -39.14
CA THR A 12 -8.90 -7.70 -38.11
C THR A 12 -9.75 -7.92 -36.85
N PRO A 13 -9.17 -8.05 -35.65
CA PRO A 13 -9.95 -8.23 -34.43
C PRO A 13 -10.96 -7.10 -34.27
N THR A 14 -12.25 -7.43 -34.17
CA THR A 14 -13.32 -6.44 -34.03
C THR A 14 -13.21 -5.75 -32.67
N GLN A 15 -12.54 -4.59 -32.66
CA GLN A 15 -12.30 -3.79 -31.47
C GLN A 15 -13.61 -3.54 -30.70
N HIS A 16 -13.64 -3.94 -29.42
CA HIS A 16 -14.82 -3.96 -28.55
C HIS A 16 -15.46 -2.57 -28.42
N SER A 17 -16.79 -2.52 -28.28
CA SER A 17 -17.58 -1.27 -28.21
C SER A 17 -17.11 -0.32 -27.10
N PHE A 18 -16.73 -0.87 -25.95
CA PHE A 18 -16.07 -0.17 -24.84
C PHE A 18 -14.73 0.47 -25.24
N GLN A 19 -13.85 -0.24 -25.95
CA GLN A 19 -12.50 0.26 -26.26
C GLN A 19 -12.56 1.49 -27.15
N ARG A 20 -13.45 1.52 -28.16
CA ARG A 20 -13.64 2.72 -28.99
C ARG A 20 -14.02 3.95 -28.15
N LYS A 21 -14.91 3.77 -27.17
CA LYS A 21 -15.29 4.83 -26.23
C LYS A 21 -14.16 5.27 -25.30
N VAL A 22 -13.19 4.39 -25.02
CA VAL A 22 -11.96 4.76 -24.29
C VAL A 22 -11.04 5.58 -25.20
N ASP A 23 -10.84 5.15 -26.44
CA ASP A 23 -9.98 5.86 -27.42
C ASP A 23 -10.54 7.25 -27.80
N ASP A 24 -11.86 7.41 -27.78
CA ASP A 24 -12.56 8.70 -27.95
C ASP A 24 -12.31 9.66 -26.77
N ILE A 25 -12.06 9.16 -25.56
CA ILE A 25 -11.81 9.96 -24.36
C ILE A 25 -10.33 10.35 -24.31
N LYS A 26 -10.06 11.63 -24.58
CA LYS A 26 -8.71 12.21 -24.50
C LYS A 26 -8.56 13.00 -23.19
N PRO A 27 -8.06 12.38 -22.10
CA PRO A 27 -7.78 13.10 -20.86
C PRO A 27 -6.72 14.19 -21.09
N SER A 28 -6.83 15.32 -20.38
CA SER A 28 -5.83 16.38 -20.49
C SER A 28 -4.49 15.94 -19.90
N LYS A 29 -3.40 16.22 -20.62
CA LYS A 29 -2.03 15.99 -20.11
C LYS A 29 -1.75 16.79 -18.83
N SER A 30 -2.35 17.98 -18.68
CA SER A 30 -2.26 18.78 -17.43
C SER A 30 -2.78 18.00 -16.23
N ASP A 31 -3.91 17.32 -16.40
CA ASP A 31 -4.66 16.72 -15.30
C ASP A 31 -4.02 15.39 -14.89
N ILE A 32 -3.52 14.62 -15.88
CA ILE A 32 -2.66 13.46 -15.64
C ILE A 32 -1.42 13.87 -14.86
N ASN A 33 -0.69 14.89 -15.35
CA ASN A 33 0.52 15.37 -14.68
C ASN A 33 0.23 15.85 -13.25
N PHE A 34 -0.89 16.53 -13.03
CA PHE A 34 -1.33 16.96 -11.70
C PHE A 34 -1.64 15.77 -10.77
N VAL A 35 -2.35 14.74 -11.25
CA VAL A 35 -2.64 13.52 -10.46
C VAL A 35 -1.37 12.73 -10.13
N VAL A 36 -0.41 12.65 -11.07
CA VAL A 36 0.89 12.03 -10.82
C VAL A 36 1.69 12.83 -9.80
N MET A 37 1.73 14.17 -9.90
CA MET A 37 2.42 15.03 -8.94
C MET A 37 1.79 14.94 -7.54
N ASP A 38 0.46 15.00 -7.44
CA ASP A 38 -0.33 14.81 -6.20
C ASP A 38 0.03 13.46 -5.52
N TYR A 39 0.14 12.38 -6.31
CA TYR A 39 0.62 11.09 -5.79
C TYR A 39 2.07 11.13 -5.30
N LEU A 40 3.01 11.64 -6.11
CA LEU A 40 4.43 11.68 -5.75
C LEU A 40 4.70 12.53 -4.50
N ILE A 41 3.93 13.60 -4.28
CA ILE A 41 4.05 14.48 -3.12
C ILE A 41 3.36 13.88 -1.89
N SER A 42 2.11 13.40 -2.01
CA SER A 42 1.38 12.82 -0.89
C SER A 42 2.04 11.52 -0.38
N GLU A 43 2.57 10.69 -1.28
CA GLU A 43 3.33 9.49 -0.93
C GLU A 43 4.82 9.75 -0.65
N GLY A 44 5.28 11.00 -0.57
CA GLY A 44 6.65 11.31 -0.13
C GLY A 44 7.74 10.72 -1.03
N TYR A 45 7.71 11.03 -2.32
CA TYR A 45 8.76 10.70 -3.28
C TYR A 45 9.43 11.98 -3.82
N PRO A 46 10.11 12.79 -2.97
CA PRO A 46 10.56 14.15 -3.32
C PRO A 46 11.46 14.18 -4.56
N ARG A 47 12.47 13.30 -4.66
CA ARG A 47 13.35 13.20 -5.83
C ARG A 47 12.63 12.81 -7.13
N ALA A 48 11.53 12.07 -7.04
CA ALA A 48 10.73 11.72 -8.20
C ALA A 48 9.82 12.90 -8.59
N ALA A 49 9.19 13.56 -7.61
CA ALA A 49 8.43 14.79 -7.82
C ALA A 49 9.29 15.90 -8.44
N GLU A 50 10.53 16.11 -7.97
CA GLU A 50 11.48 17.10 -8.50
C GLU A 50 11.84 16.84 -9.97
N ARG A 51 12.19 15.59 -10.31
CA ARG A 51 12.49 15.19 -11.69
C ARG A 51 11.27 15.32 -12.60
N PHE A 52 10.13 14.83 -12.13
CA PHE A 52 8.87 14.90 -12.86
C PHE A 52 8.41 16.35 -13.07
N ALA A 53 8.62 17.25 -12.09
CA ALA A 53 8.32 18.68 -12.24
C ALA A 53 9.14 19.32 -13.36
N LYS A 54 10.45 19.04 -13.41
CA LYS A 54 11.35 19.54 -14.45
C LYS A 54 10.97 19.02 -15.84
N GLU A 55 10.62 17.75 -15.97
CA GLU A 55 10.23 17.13 -17.24
C GLU A 55 8.82 17.56 -17.71
N ALA A 56 7.86 17.65 -16.79
CA ALA A 56 6.50 18.08 -17.06
C ALA A 56 6.33 19.61 -17.14
N ASN A 57 7.42 20.37 -16.90
CA ASN A 57 7.45 21.82 -16.80
C ASN A 57 6.42 22.39 -15.79
N LEU A 58 6.27 21.71 -14.65
CA LEU A 58 5.40 22.09 -13.54
C LEU A 58 6.17 22.86 -12.47
N GLN A 59 5.46 23.73 -11.74
CA GLN A 59 5.98 24.34 -10.52
C GLN A 59 5.86 23.32 -9.36
N LEU A 60 6.94 23.16 -8.59
CA LEU A 60 6.90 22.41 -7.33
C LEU A 60 6.15 23.24 -6.27
N PRO A 61 5.31 22.63 -5.42
CA PRO A 61 4.81 23.28 -4.22
C PRO A 61 5.97 23.68 -3.30
N ALA A 62 5.81 24.80 -2.58
CA ALA A 62 6.88 25.37 -1.75
C ALA A 62 7.29 24.49 -0.55
N ASP A 63 6.46 23.53 -0.16
CA ASP A 63 6.57 22.78 1.10
C ASP A 63 7.50 21.55 1.01
N GLU A 64 8.60 21.63 0.25
CA GLU A 64 9.55 20.50 0.06
C GLU A 64 10.10 19.97 1.39
N GLU A 65 10.34 20.87 2.36
CA GLU A 65 10.77 20.54 3.73
C GLU A 65 9.74 19.66 4.48
N SER A 66 8.43 19.90 4.27
CA SER A 66 7.37 19.05 4.83
C SER A 66 7.35 17.65 4.20
N ILE A 67 7.66 17.56 2.90
CA ILE A 67 7.73 16.28 2.18
C ILE A 67 8.91 15.48 2.73
N GLN A 68 10.08 16.11 2.87
CA GLN A 68 11.27 15.47 3.40
C GLN A 68 11.08 15.01 4.86
N SER A 69 10.47 15.83 5.71
CA SER A 69 10.15 15.45 7.10
C SER A 69 9.21 14.24 7.18
N ARG A 70 8.15 14.20 6.37
CA ARG A 70 7.25 13.03 6.27
C ARG A 70 7.97 11.77 5.78
N VAL A 71 8.93 11.91 4.85
CA VAL A 71 9.76 10.80 4.38
C VAL A 71 10.68 10.27 5.47
N GLU A 72 11.25 11.14 6.29
CA GLU A 72 12.11 10.75 7.41
C GLU A 72 11.34 10.04 8.52
N ILE A 73 10.16 10.56 8.89
CA ILE A 73 9.22 9.89 9.81
C ILE A 73 8.87 8.48 9.30
N ARG A 74 8.48 8.35 8.03
CA ARG A 74 8.14 7.03 7.45
C ARG A 74 9.34 6.07 7.43
N LYS A 75 10.54 6.56 7.11
CA LYS A 75 11.77 5.74 7.14
C LYS A 75 12.06 5.21 8.53
N ALA A 76 11.92 6.05 9.56
CA ALA A 76 12.09 5.66 10.96
C ALA A 76 11.09 4.56 11.34
N ILE A 77 9.79 4.73 11.01
CA ILE A 77 8.76 3.70 11.25
C ILE A 77 9.07 2.38 10.53
N HIS A 78 9.49 2.41 9.26
CA HIS A 78 9.86 1.17 8.54
C HIS A 78 11.09 0.48 9.14
N ALA A 79 12.09 1.26 9.56
CA ALA A 79 13.30 0.75 10.21
C ALA A 79 13.05 0.15 11.61
N GLY A 80 11.92 0.50 12.26
CA GLY A 80 11.63 0.12 13.64
C GLY A 80 12.12 1.14 14.67
N ASP A 81 12.68 2.27 14.24
CA ASP A 81 13.08 3.37 15.12
C ASP A 81 11.86 4.26 15.42
N ILE A 82 11.01 3.75 16.31
CA ILE A 82 9.72 4.39 16.62
C ILE A 82 9.91 5.62 17.54
N ASP A 83 10.92 5.63 18.41
CA ASP A 83 11.26 6.80 19.23
C ASP A 83 11.63 8.01 18.34
N THR A 84 12.53 7.84 17.36
CA THR A 84 12.84 8.91 16.40
C THR A 84 11.62 9.31 15.57
N ALA A 85 10.74 8.36 15.23
CA ALA A 85 9.50 8.68 14.53
C ALA A 85 8.55 9.55 15.38
N ILE A 86 8.30 9.19 16.64
CA ILE A 86 7.44 9.94 17.57
C ILE A 86 7.97 11.35 17.79
N ASN A 87 9.28 11.49 18.07
CA ASN A 87 9.91 12.80 18.26
C ASN A 87 9.73 13.68 17.02
N ARG A 88 10.02 13.17 15.83
CA ARG A 88 9.85 13.91 14.56
C ARG A 88 8.39 14.23 14.20
N ILE A 89 7.43 13.39 14.61
CA ILE A 89 6.00 13.72 14.48
C ILE A 89 5.67 14.91 15.37
N ASN A 90 6.16 14.93 16.62
CA ASN A 90 5.94 16.04 17.55
C ASN A 90 6.64 17.33 17.10
N ASP A 91 7.87 17.24 16.58
CA ASP A 91 8.61 18.39 16.02
C ASP A 91 7.87 19.02 14.84
N LEU A 92 7.31 18.18 13.95
CA LEU A 92 6.55 18.64 12.78
C LEU A 92 5.15 19.14 13.16
N ASN A 93 4.50 18.48 14.14
CA ASN A 93 3.16 18.83 14.60
C ASN A 93 2.84 18.22 15.98
N PRO A 94 2.99 19.00 17.08
CA PRO A 94 2.78 18.51 18.44
C PRO A 94 1.38 17.95 18.72
N GLN A 95 0.35 18.38 17.97
CA GLN A 95 -1.04 18.08 18.30
C GLN A 95 -1.54 16.75 17.71
N ILE A 96 -0.83 16.13 16.76
CA ILE A 96 -1.31 14.93 16.06
C ILE A 96 -1.50 13.75 17.04
N LEU A 97 -0.52 13.50 17.91
CA LEU A 97 -0.53 12.36 18.83
C LEU A 97 -1.44 12.55 20.05
N ASP A 98 -1.89 13.78 20.30
CA ASP A 98 -2.91 14.10 21.30
C ASP A 98 -4.33 14.04 20.70
N THR A 99 -4.47 14.40 19.42
CA THR A 99 -5.76 14.42 18.69
C THR A 99 -6.19 13.04 18.22
N ASP A 100 -5.24 12.14 17.89
CA ASP A 100 -5.52 10.72 17.60
C ASP A 100 -4.82 9.77 18.60
N PRO A 101 -5.48 9.47 19.74
CA PRO A 101 -4.97 8.51 20.72
C PRO A 101 -4.78 7.09 20.16
N ALA A 102 -5.49 6.71 19.08
CA ALA A 102 -5.37 5.39 18.46
C ALA A 102 -4.14 5.30 17.54
N LEU A 103 -3.74 6.39 16.90
CA LEU A 103 -2.46 6.50 16.18
C LEU A 103 -1.28 6.45 17.16
N HIS A 104 -1.38 7.20 18.26
CA HIS A 104 -0.38 7.19 19.32
C HIS A 104 -0.23 5.79 19.93
N PHE A 105 -1.35 5.12 20.27
CA PHE A 105 -1.31 3.74 20.75
C PHE A 105 -0.69 2.78 19.72
N ALA A 106 -1.00 2.91 18.44
CA ALA A 106 -0.43 2.06 17.39
C ALA A 106 1.09 2.24 17.23
N LEU A 107 1.61 3.46 17.39
CA LEU A 107 3.06 3.72 17.42
C LEU A 107 3.72 3.08 18.65
N LEU A 108 3.18 3.31 19.86
CA LEU A 108 3.71 2.69 21.08
C LEU A 108 3.66 1.15 21.01
N ARG A 109 2.63 0.57 20.37
CA ARG A 109 2.55 -0.87 20.13
C ARG A 109 3.67 -1.37 19.21
N LEU A 110 3.99 -0.66 18.13
CA LEU A 110 5.14 -0.99 17.30
C LEU A 110 6.45 -0.94 18.10
N GLN A 111 6.64 0.09 18.92
CA GLN A 111 7.82 0.22 19.77
C GLN A 111 7.95 -0.97 20.74
N LEU A 112 6.84 -1.40 21.35
CA LEU A 112 6.81 -2.59 22.19
C LEU A 112 7.18 -3.86 21.40
N ILE A 113 6.72 -4.01 20.16
CA ILE A 113 7.08 -5.14 19.29
C ILE A 113 8.59 -5.17 19.00
N GLU A 114 9.21 -4.01 18.71
CA GLU A 114 10.66 -3.93 18.47
C GLU A 114 11.50 -4.16 19.75
N LEU A 115 11.02 -3.69 20.91
CA LEU A 115 11.61 -4.03 22.20
C LEU A 115 11.55 -5.54 22.46
N ILE A 116 10.38 -6.17 22.28
CA ILE A 116 10.21 -7.63 22.43
C ILE A 116 11.19 -8.38 21.52
N ARG A 117 11.27 -8.02 20.24
CA ARG A 117 12.22 -8.62 19.27
C ARG A 117 13.66 -8.50 19.74
N THR A 118 14.05 -7.35 20.30
CA THR A 118 15.41 -7.10 20.79
C THR A 118 15.70 -7.96 22.02
N CYS A 119 14.76 -8.02 22.97
CA CYS A 119 14.85 -8.86 24.16
C CYS A 119 15.00 -10.36 23.81
N THR A 120 14.20 -10.88 22.88
CA THR A 120 14.21 -12.31 22.52
C THR A 120 15.35 -12.71 21.58
N SER A 121 15.96 -11.76 20.85
CA SER A 121 17.11 -12.04 20.00
C SER A 121 18.45 -12.07 20.77
N SER A 122 18.48 -11.53 21.99
CA SER A 122 19.67 -11.57 22.85
C SER A 122 19.73 -12.86 23.67
N SER A 123 20.91 -13.48 23.73
CA SER A 123 21.17 -14.67 24.54
C SER A 123 21.00 -14.47 26.05
N THR A 124 20.85 -13.23 26.52
CA THR A 124 20.61 -12.88 27.93
C THR A 124 19.13 -12.63 28.26
N ALA A 125 18.23 -12.60 27.26
CA ALA A 125 16.77 -12.57 27.41
C ALA A 125 16.20 -11.61 28.48
N ASP A 126 16.79 -10.41 28.64
CA ASP A 126 16.26 -9.42 29.58
C ASP A 126 14.98 -8.79 29.02
N ILE A 127 13.83 -9.27 29.50
CA ILE A 127 12.49 -8.77 29.15
C ILE A 127 12.08 -7.53 29.95
N THR A 128 12.89 -7.07 30.91
CA THR A 128 12.57 -5.93 31.79
C THR A 128 12.27 -4.66 31.00
N PRO A 129 13.02 -4.26 29.95
CA PRO A 129 12.71 -3.05 29.18
C PRO A 129 11.32 -3.08 28.53
N ALA A 130 10.93 -4.22 27.95
CA ALA A 130 9.61 -4.40 27.34
C ALA A 130 8.48 -4.35 28.39
N LEU A 131 8.68 -5.00 29.54
CA LEU A 131 7.72 -4.97 30.66
C LEU A 131 7.54 -3.56 31.25
N THR A 132 8.64 -2.85 31.48
CA THR A 132 8.62 -1.47 31.99
C THR A 132 7.94 -0.53 31.00
N PHE A 133 8.23 -0.66 29.70
CA PHE A 133 7.61 0.16 28.65
C PHE A 133 6.09 -0.12 28.53
N ALA A 134 5.69 -1.39 28.46
CA ALA A 134 4.28 -1.77 28.42
C ALA A 134 3.49 -1.26 29.63
N SER A 135 4.06 -1.37 30.83
CA SER A 135 3.42 -0.96 32.09
C SER A 135 3.32 0.56 32.26
N SER A 136 4.32 1.31 31.76
CA SER A 136 4.37 2.77 31.92
C SER A 136 3.64 3.54 30.80
N GLN A 137 3.72 3.07 29.55
CA GLN A 137 3.20 3.81 28.39
C GLN A 137 1.89 3.24 27.84
N LEU A 138 1.78 1.91 27.68
CA LEU A 138 0.60 1.30 27.06
C LEU A 138 -0.52 1.00 28.05
N ALA A 139 -0.21 0.45 29.23
CA ALA A 139 -1.23 0.02 30.19
C ALA A 139 -2.20 1.17 30.62
N PRO A 140 -1.74 2.41 30.91
CA PRO A 140 -2.64 3.51 31.23
C PRO A 140 -3.57 3.91 30.07
N ARG A 141 -3.11 3.75 28.82
CA ARG A 141 -3.90 4.04 27.60
C ARG A 141 -4.89 2.91 27.28
N ALA A 142 -4.50 1.66 27.53
CA ALA A 142 -5.33 0.48 27.33
C ALA A 142 -6.45 0.32 28.38
N ALA A 143 -6.24 0.79 29.62
CA ALA A 143 -7.18 0.64 30.73
C ALA A 143 -8.62 1.12 30.42
N ASN A 144 -8.77 2.14 29.58
CA ASN A 144 -10.06 2.72 29.20
C ASN A 144 -10.61 2.24 27.84
N ASN A 145 -9.90 1.36 27.12
CA ASN A 145 -10.29 0.89 25.80
C ASN A 145 -10.04 -0.62 25.64
N GLN A 146 -11.13 -1.40 25.55
CA GLN A 146 -11.08 -2.86 25.43
C GLN A 146 -10.30 -3.35 24.20
N ASP A 147 -10.31 -2.61 23.10
CA ASP A 147 -9.60 -3.05 21.88
C ASP A 147 -8.09 -2.81 22.00
N PHE A 148 -7.68 -1.71 22.63
CA PHE A 148 -6.27 -1.48 23.00
C PHE A 148 -5.79 -2.51 24.02
N LEU A 149 -6.65 -2.95 24.94
CA LEU A 149 -6.34 -3.99 25.91
C LEU A 149 -6.09 -5.35 25.22
N LYS A 150 -6.98 -5.79 24.31
CA LYS A 150 -6.77 -7.00 23.49
C LYS A 150 -5.48 -6.92 22.67
N ASP A 151 -5.23 -5.77 22.05
CA ASP A 151 -4.02 -5.53 21.26
C ASP A 151 -2.76 -5.59 22.11
N LEU A 152 -2.80 -5.08 23.34
CA LEU A 152 -1.71 -5.15 24.30
C LEU A 152 -1.48 -6.59 24.78
N GLU A 153 -2.52 -7.33 25.16
CA GLU A 153 -2.44 -8.74 25.56
C GLU A 153 -1.85 -9.62 24.44
N LEU A 154 -2.31 -9.44 23.20
CA LEU A 154 -1.79 -10.15 22.03
C LEU A 154 -0.31 -9.82 21.78
N THR A 155 0.08 -8.56 21.97
CA THR A 155 1.47 -8.12 21.81
C THR A 155 2.36 -8.67 22.93
N MET A 156 1.89 -8.64 24.18
CA MET A 156 2.61 -9.18 25.34
C MET A 156 2.77 -10.70 25.26
N SER A 157 1.82 -11.41 24.64
CA SER A 157 1.92 -12.86 24.39
C SER A 157 3.13 -13.23 23.52
N LEU A 158 3.66 -12.31 22.70
CA LEU A 158 4.89 -12.53 21.93
C LEU A 158 6.10 -12.83 22.83
N LEU A 159 6.16 -12.30 24.06
CA LEU A 159 7.25 -12.63 25.01
C LEU A 159 7.30 -14.12 25.37
N ILE A 160 6.16 -14.81 25.28
CA ILE A 160 6.03 -16.24 25.60
C ILE A 160 6.25 -17.10 24.37
N PHE A 161 5.69 -16.69 23.21
CA PHE A 161 5.67 -17.51 22.00
C PHE A 161 6.84 -17.27 21.04
N LEU A 162 7.49 -16.10 21.07
CA LEU A 162 8.59 -15.77 20.16
C LEU A 162 9.90 -16.54 20.44
N PRO A 163 10.25 -16.92 21.68
CA PRO A 163 11.40 -17.79 21.95
C PRO A 163 11.19 -19.28 21.63
N ALA A 164 10.02 -19.68 21.12
CA ALA A 164 9.72 -21.09 20.84
C ALA A 164 10.10 -21.46 19.40
N ASP A 165 10.81 -22.57 19.22
CA ASP A 165 11.24 -23.11 17.90
C ASP A 165 10.09 -23.66 17.02
N GLY A 166 8.85 -23.27 17.30
CA GLY A 166 7.64 -23.75 16.63
C GLY A 166 7.06 -22.77 15.62
N ALA A 167 6.15 -23.25 14.77
CA ALA A 167 5.38 -22.38 13.89
C ALA A 167 4.48 -21.43 14.72
N LEU A 168 4.77 -20.13 14.67
CA LEU A 168 3.92 -19.09 15.26
C LEU A 168 2.52 -19.14 14.66
N GLN A 169 1.50 -18.96 15.50
CA GLN A 169 0.11 -18.84 15.01
C GLN A 169 0.00 -17.60 14.10
N PRO A 170 -0.86 -17.61 13.07
CA PRO A 170 -0.95 -16.51 12.10
C PRO A 170 -1.12 -15.11 12.72
N GLN A 171 -1.94 -15.02 13.77
CA GLN A 171 -2.17 -13.78 14.54
C GLN A 171 -0.91 -13.20 15.20
N PHE A 172 0.09 -14.03 15.54
CA PHE A 172 1.37 -13.58 16.10
C PHE A 172 2.40 -13.28 15.01
N ALA A 173 2.38 -14.05 13.91
CA ALA A 173 3.19 -13.78 12.74
C ALA A 173 2.83 -12.41 12.11
N GLU A 174 1.54 -12.08 12.02
CA GLU A 174 1.07 -10.79 11.49
C GLU A 174 1.59 -9.57 12.26
N LEU A 175 1.79 -9.67 13.59
CA LEU A 175 2.41 -8.61 14.38
C LEU A 175 3.90 -8.41 14.07
N LEU A 176 4.56 -9.45 13.56
CA LEU A 176 5.97 -9.42 13.20
C LEU A 176 6.17 -9.01 11.72
N GLU A 177 5.15 -9.15 10.88
CA GLU A 177 5.22 -8.80 9.46
C GLU A 177 5.48 -7.30 9.23
N PRO A 178 6.28 -6.91 8.22
CA PRO A 178 6.47 -5.51 7.87
C PRO A 178 5.20 -4.81 7.34
N SER A 179 4.08 -5.53 7.15
CA SER A 179 2.77 -4.94 6.82
C SER A 179 2.29 -3.99 7.92
N LEU A 180 2.36 -4.41 9.18
CA LEU A 180 1.90 -3.60 10.31
C LEU A 180 2.66 -2.25 10.38
N ARG A 181 3.99 -2.26 10.20
CA ARG A 181 4.79 -1.03 10.11
C ARG A 181 4.41 -0.17 8.90
N ARG A 182 4.03 -0.78 7.77
CA ARG A 182 3.55 -0.06 6.56
C ARG A 182 2.21 0.62 6.79
N ASP A 183 1.27 -0.04 7.45
CA ASP A 183 -0.07 0.49 7.70
C ASP A 183 -0.06 1.62 8.74
N VAL A 184 0.72 1.49 9.82
CA VAL A 184 0.91 2.60 10.77
C VAL A 184 1.62 3.78 10.10
N ALA A 185 2.66 3.55 9.30
CA ALA A 185 3.32 4.63 8.56
C ALA A 185 2.37 5.35 7.58
N LYS A 186 1.44 4.61 6.96
CA LYS A 186 0.39 5.19 6.10
C LYS A 186 -0.57 6.05 6.91
N ARG A 187 -1.06 5.57 8.06
CA ARG A 187 -1.93 6.35 8.97
C ARG A 187 -1.24 7.61 9.51
N VAL A 188 0.05 7.54 9.86
CA VAL A 188 0.85 8.72 10.25
C VAL A 188 0.90 9.74 9.12
N ASN A 189 1.22 9.31 7.89
CA ASN A 189 1.28 10.21 6.74
C ASN A 189 -0.09 10.87 6.45
N GLU A 190 -1.17 10.10 6.53
CA GLU A 190 -2.55 10.60 6.40
C GLU A 190 -2.89 11.64 7.48
N ALA A 191 -2.54 11.39 8.74
CA ALA A 191 -2.78 12.31 9.85
C ALA A 191 -2.01 13.64 9.69
N ILE A 192 -0.74 13.57 9.27
CA ILE A 192 0.08 14.76 8.99
C ILE A 192 -0.51 15.56 7.81
N LEU A 193 -0.85 14.89 6.70
CA LEU A 193 -1.47 15.55 5.54
C LEU A 193 -2.80 16.23 5.91
N ASN A 194 -3.68 15.54 6.63
CA ASN A 194 -4.97 16.09 7.06
C ASN A 194 -4.81 17.31 7.97
N ASN A 195 -3.83 17.32 8.88
CA ASN A 195 -3.60 18.47 9.76
C ASN A 195 -3.03 19.68 8.99
N MET A 196 -2.19 19.45 7.98
CA MET A 196 -1.73 20.50 7.05
C MET A 196 -2.82 20.98 6.07
N GLY A 197 -4.08 20.55 6.21
CA GLY A 197 -5.19 20.91 5.31
C GLY A 197 -5.11 20.26 3.93
N ALA A 198 -4.15 19.36 3.70
CA ALA A 198 -4.04 18.56 2.49
C ALA A 198 -4.96 17.34 2.57
N ARG A 199 -5.13 16.62 1.45
CA ARG A 199 -5.86 15.35 1.43
C ARG A 199 -4.98 14.24 1.97
N GLY A 200 -5.48 13.49 2.97
CA GLY A 200 -4.80 12.30 3.50
C GLY A 200 -4.50 11.23 2.45
N GLU A 201 -5.43 10.94 1.52
CA GLU A 201 -5.17 10.05 0.37
C GLU A 201 -4.91 10.83 -0.93
N PRO A 202 -3.89 10.45 -1.73
CA PRO A 202 -3.69 11.01 -3.06
C PRO A 202 -4.79 10.60 -4.04
N ARG A 203 -5.14 11.51 -4.96
CA ARG A 203 -6.26 11.36 -5.90
C ARG A 203 -6.17 10.11 -6.76
N LEU A 204 -4.95 9.68 -7.10
CA LEU A 204 -4.73 8.46 -7.87
C LEU A 204 -5.31 7.22 -7.18
N ARG A 205 -5.23 7.12 -5.84
CA ARG A 205 -5.83 6.01 -5.08
C ARG A 205 -7.36 6.08 -5.14
N SER A 206 -7.94 7.26 -4.98
CA SER A 206 -9.40 7.48 -5.12
C SER A 206 -9.89 7.11 -6.54
N LEU A 207 -9.12 7.43 -7.58
CA LEU A 207 -9.44 7.08 -8.97
C LEU A 207 -9.37 5.56 -9.23
N VAL A 208 -8.39 4.85 -8.68
CA VAL A 208 -8.33 3.38 -8.77
C VAL A 208 -9.52 2.72 -8.07
N ARG A 209 -9.91 3.22 -6.89
CA ARG A 209 -11.12 2.77 -6.17
C ARG A 209 -12.39 3.06 -6.97
N LEU A 210 -12.50 4.24 -7.57
CA LEU A 210 -13.63 4.63 -8.43
C LEU A 210 -13.72 3.75 -9.68
N ARG A 211 -12.59 3.42 -10.33
CA ARG A 211 -12.53 2.48 -11.47
C ARG A 211 -13.10 1.12 -11.08
N LEU A 212 -12.62 0.53 -9.98
CA LEU A 212 -13.08 -0.77 -9.50
C LEU A 212 -14.59 -0.78 -9.21
N TRP A 213 -15.09 0.24 -8.51
CA TRP A 213 -16.52 0.40 -8.22
C TRP A 213 -17.35 0.55 -9.51
N ALA A 214 -16.87 1.35 -10.46
CA ALA A 214 -17.56 1.56 -11.73
C ALA A 214 -17.62 0.27 -12.57
N GLU A 215 -16.54 -0.51 -12.62
CA GLU A 215 -16.50 -1.83 -13.26
C GLU A 215 -17.51 -2.80 -12.64
N GLN A 216 -17.52 -2.92 -11.30
CA GLN A 216 -18.46 -3.78 -10.58
C GLN A 216 -19.92 -3.37 -10.84
N LYS A 217 -20.21 -2.07 -10.76
CA LYS A 217 -21.56 -1.52 -10.97
C LYS A 217 -22.02 -1.69 -12.42
N ALA A 218 -21.13 -1.53 -13.39
CA ALA A 218 -21.44 -1.73 -14.81
C ALA A 218 -21.67 -3.21 -15.15
N ARG A 219 -20.87 -4.15 -14.60
CA ARG A 219 -21.14 -5.59 -14.70
C ARG A 219 -22.49 -5.97 -14.08
N ALA A 220 -22.78 -5.48 -12.87
CA ALA A 220 -24.07 -5.71 -12.20
C ALA A 220 -25.28 -5.13 -12.97
N ALA A 221 -25.07 -4.04 -13.72
CA ALA A 221 -26.08 -3.45 -14.59
C ALA A 221 -26.15 -4.06 -16.01
N GLY A 222 -25.47 -5.20 -16.25
CA GLY A 222 -25.49 -5.91 -17.53
C GLY A 222 -24.90 -5.11 -18.70
N LYS A 223 -23.96 -4.19 -18.44
CA LYS A 223 -23.29 -3.43 -19.52
C LYS A 223 -22.21 -4.29 -20.17
N GLU A 224 -22.12 -4.20 -21.50
CA GLU A 224 -21.04 -4.81 -22.29
C GLU A 224 -19.68 -4.24 -21.86
N LEU A 225 -18.93 -5.05 -21.15
CA LEU A 225 -17.55 -4.79 -20.75
C LEU A 225 -16.69 -5.99 -21.18
N PRO A 226 -15.43 -5.77 -21.57
CA PRO A 226 -14.46 -6.85 -21.71
C PRO A 226 -14.38 -7.69 -20.43
N GLN A 227 -14.13 -8.99 -20.56
CA GLN A 227 -14.00 -9.88 -19.40
C GLN A 227 -12.87 -9.39 -18.47
N VAL A 228 -11.71 -9.13 -19.06
CA VAL A 228 -10.56 -8.49 -18.41
C VAL A 228 -10.44 -7.05 -18.91
N LEU A 229 -10.42 -6.09 -17.97
CA LEU A 229 -9.97 -4.73 -18.25
C LEU A 229 -8.57 -4.58 -17.63
N PRO A 230 -7.48 -4.69 -18.42
CA PRO A 230 -6.14 -4.50 -17.88
C PRO A 230 -5.93 -3.05 -17.41
N LEU A 231 -4.94 -2.86 -16.54
CA LEU A 231 -4.50 -1.53 -16.09
C LEU A 231 -3.43 -0.91 -17.01
N GLY A 232 -3.01 -1.62 -18.08
CA GLY A 232 -1.90 -1.19 -18.95
C GLY A 232 -0.53 -1.25 -18.27
N LEU A 233 -0.38 -2.11 -17.25
CA LEU A 233 0.86 -2.28 -16.47
C LEU A 233 1.71 -3.48 -16.91
N HIS A 234 1.33 -4.15 -17.99
CA HIS A 234 2.11 -5.20 -18.62
C HIS A 234 2.34 -4.73 -20.06
N ASP A 235 3.54 -4.92 -20.59
CA ASP A 235 3.81 -4.64 -21.99
C ASP A 235 2.89 -5.48 -22.87
N SER A 236 2.44 -4.87 -23.97
CA SER A 236 1.32 -5.34 -24.81
C SER A 236 1.50 -6.71 -25.47
N ASP A 237 2.65 -7.35 -25.31
CA ASP A 237 3.07 -8.54 -26.05
C ASP A 237 2.58 -9.86 -25.40
N ASP A 238 2.45 -9.94 -24.07
CA ASP A 238 2.06 -11.19 -23.39
C ASP A 238 0.57 -11.57 -23.61
N ALA A 239 -0.29 -10.59 -23.85
CA ALA A 239 -1.73 -10.80 -24.02
C ALA A 239 -2.13 -11.59 -25.29
N MET A 240 -1.19 -11.79 -26.22
CA MET A 240 -1.43 -12.55 -27.46
C MET A 240 -1.18 -14.06 -27.31
N ASN A 241 -0.50 -14.52 -26.24
CA ASN A 241 0.00 -15.89 -26.17
C ASN A 241 -0.91 -16.85 -25.37
N GLU A 242 -1.65 -16.35 -24.36
CA GLU A 242 -2.54 -17.20 -23.54
C GLU A 242 -3.80 -17.68 -24.28
N ALA A 243 -4.15 -17.07 -25.42
CA ALA A 243 -5.36 -17.40 -26.18
C ALA A 243 -5.21 -18.60 -27.14
N ASN A 244 -4.00 -19.14 -27.34
CA ASN A 244 -3.73 -20.18 -28.35
C ASN A 244 -3.29 -21.54 -27.77
N GLY A 245 -3.41 -21.74 -26.45
CA GLY A 245 -3.13 -23.01 -25.78
C GLY A 245 -4.26 -24.04 -25.93
N ASN A 246 -4.67 -24.36 -27.16
CA ASN A 246 -5.68 -25.39 -27.40
C ASN A 246 -5.03 -26.79 -27.47
N GLY A 247 -5.54 -27.75 -26.69
CA GLY A 247 -4.78 -28.95 -26.32
C GLY A 247 -4.62 -30.00 -27.43
N GLU A 248 -3.41 -30.54 -27.57
CA GLU A 248 -3.20 -31.86 -28.19
C GLU A 248 -3.54 -32.96 -27.18
N ALA A 249 -4.61 -33.69 -27.47
CA ALA A 249 -4.89 -34.95 -26.80
C ALA A 249 -3.90 -36.02 -27.29
N VAL A 250 -2.98 -36.45 -26.42
CA VAL A 250 -2.09 -37.57 -26.71
C VAL A 250 -2.89 -38.87 -26.60
N ASP A 251 -3.22 -39.43 -27.76
CA ASP A 251 -3.94 -40.70 -27.90
C ASP A 251 -3.09 -41.87 -27.39
N VAL A 252 -3.57 -42.58 -26.36
CA VAL A 252 -2.92 -43.77 -25.81
C VAL A 252 -3.52 -45.01 -26.49
N MET A 253 -3.03 -45.32 -27.69
CA MET A 253 -3.37 -46.58 -28.35
C MET A 253 -2.57 -47.76 -27.78
N VAL A 254 -3.32 -48.82 -27.47
CA VAL A 254 -2.82 -50.10 -26.94
C VAL A 254 -2.19 -50.94 -28.05
N SER A 255 -0.99 -51.48 -27.80
CA SER A 255 -0.49 -52.78 -28.30
C SER A 255 0.70 -53.24 -27.46
#